data_AF-A0A554N6F4-F1
#
_entry.id   AF-A0A554N6F4-F1
#
_cell.length_a   1.000
_cell.length_b   1.000
_cell.length_c   1.000
_cell.angle_alpha   90.00
_cell.angle_beta   90.00
_cell.angle_gamma   90.00
#
_symmetry.space_group_name_H-M   'P 1'
#
loop_
_entity.id
_entity.type
_entity.pdbx_description
1 polymer ?
#
loop_
_entity_poly.entity_id
_entity_poly.type
_entity_poly.pdbx_seq_one_letter_code
_entity_poly.pdbx_strand_id
1 'polypeptide(L)'
;MHGRLRRSLLASKSDDVTASQTAALGRLLRHGPATIADLARAEGVRPQSMGATVQALVDLGLAERQADPTDGRRSIVSATAAGRDARQAAWAARNHELAERLATLPEADRRVVARAMDLLGPIVDP
;
A
#
# COMPACT_ATOMS: atom_id res chain seq x y z
N MET A 1 -13.13 -16.98 -8.28
CA MET A 1 -11.79 -17.64 -8.37
C MET A 1 -10.60 -16.70 -8.03
N HIS A 2 -10.70 -15.38 -8.23
CA HIS A 2 -9.55 -14.45 -8.11
C HIS A 2 -9.30 -13.85 -6.70
N GLY A 3 -10.20 -14.04 -5.73
CA GLY A 3 -10.08 -13.40 -4.40
C GLY A 3 -8.90 -13.89 -3.56
N ARG A 4 -8.50 -15.16 -3.70
CA ARG A 4 -7.31 -15.72 -3.03
C ARG A 4 -6.02 -15.19 -3.63
N LEU A 5 -5.97 -15.00 -4.95
CA LEU A 5 -4.83 -14.41 -5.64
C LEU A 5 -4.63 -12.97 -5.18
N ARG A 6 -5.69 -12.15 -5.20
CA ARG A 6 -5.63 -10.76 -4.69
C ARG A 6 -5.18 -10.72 -3.23
N ARG A 7 -5.69 -11.59 -2.36
CA ARG A 7 -5.30 -11.62 -0.94
C ARG A 7 -3.86 -12.11 -0.75
N SER A 8 -3.41 -13.09 -1.52
CA SER A 8 -2.05 -13.62 -1.45
C SER A 8 -1.01 -12.67 -2.05
N LEU A 9 -1.38 -11.88 -3.05
CA LEU A 9 -0.51 -10.87 -3.66
C LEU A 9 -0.49 -9.56 -2.82
N LEU A 10 -1.63 -9.18 -2.22
CA LEU A 10 -1.77 -7.93 -1.47
C LEU A 10 -1.61 -8.05 0.05
N ALA A 11 -1.66 -9.24 0.66
CA ALA A 11 -1.45 -9.41 2.10
C ALA A 11 -0.35 -10.45 2.39
N SER A 12 0.71 -10.03 3.09
CA SER A 12 1.63 -10.94 3.78
C SER A 12 1.03 -11.29 5.14
N LYS A 13 1.41 -12.44 5.70
CA LYS A 13 1.04 -12.87 7.06
C LYS A 13 1.84 -12.16 8.16
N SER A 14 2.83 -11.31 7.80
CA SER A 14 3.85 -10.80 8.71
C SER A 14 4.08 -9.29 8.67
N ASP A 15 3.26 -8.53 7.94
CA ASP A 15 3.44 -7.08 7.95
C ASP A 15 2.70 -6.51 9.16
N ASP A 16 3.42 -5.86 10.08
CA ASP A 16 2.88 -5.00 11.17
C ASP A 16 1.91 -3.91 10.66
N VAL A 17 1.80 -3.81 9.33
CA VAL A 17 0.99 -2.88 8.57
C VAL A 17 -0.16 -3.65 7.88
N THR A 18 -1.38 -3.48 8.39
CA THR A 18 -2.60 -4.03 7.78
C THR A 18 -2.83 -3.52 6.34
N ALA A 19 -3.70 -4.19 5.58
CA ALA A 19 -4.03 -3.78 4.21
C ALA A 19 -4.49 -2.31 4.12
N SER A 20 -5.28 -1.84 5.09
CA SER A 20 -5.75 -0.45 5.14
C SER A 20 -4.61 0.55 5.39
N GLN A 21 -3.67 0.20 6.28
CA GLN A 21 -2.50 1.03 6.55
C GLN A 21 -1.55 1.06 5.35
N THR A 22 -1.37 -0.07 4.65
CA THR A 22 -0.58 -0.15 3.40
C THR A 22 -1.19 0.72 2.31
N ALA A 23 -2.51 0.71 2.17
CA ALA A 23 -3.23 1.52 1.18
C ALA A 23 -3.08 3.02 1.48
N ALA A 24 -3.33 3.44 2.72
CA ALA A 24 -3.19 4.83 3.15
C ALA A 24 -1.76 5.35 2.99
N LEU A 25 -0.74 4.60 3.45
CA LEU A 25 0.67 4.96 3.29
C LEU A 25 1.07 5.02 1.82
N GLY A 26 0.64 4.05 1.01
CA GLY A 26 0.90 4.04 -0.43
C GLY A 26 0.30 5.25 -1.15
N ARG A 27 -0.89 5.69 -0.75
CA ARG A 27 -1.52 6.91 -1.28
C ARG A 27 -0.72 8.16 -0.91
N LEU A 28 -0.32 8.31 0.35
CA LEU A 28 0.52 9.44 0.78
C LEU A 28 1.85 9.50 0.01
N LEU A 29 2.47 8.35 -0.25
CA LEU A 29 3.71 8.28 -1.01
C LEU A 29 3.55 8.63 -2.51
N ARG A 30 2.39 8.33 -3.11
CA ARG A 30 2.11 8.61 -4.54
C ARG A 30 1.57 10.01 -4.79
N HIS A 31 0.70 10.50 -3.93
CA HIS A 31 -0.08 11.72 -4.15
C HIS A 31 0.30 12.86 -3.20
N GLY A 32 1.25 12.61 -2.29
CA GLY A 32 1.71 13.60 -1.33
C GLY A 32 0.80 13.73 -0.09
N PRO A 33 1.03 14.77 0.72
CA PRO A 33 0.29 15.00 1.95
C PRO A 33 -1.21 15.18 1.72
N ALA A 34 -2.03 14.68 2.64
CA ALA A 34 -3.48 14.71 2.52
C ALA A 34 -4.16 14.82 3.89
N THR A 35 -5.40 15.31 3.94
CA THR A 35 -6.19 15.27 5.16
C THR A 35 -6.74 13.87 5.42
N ILE A 36 -7.11 13.57 6.68
CA ILE A 36 -7.81 12.31 7.02
C ILE A 36 -9.10 12.15 6.20
N ALA A 37 -9.80 13.26 5.92
CA ALA A 37 -11.03 13.23 5.12
C ALA A 37 -10.76 12.85 3.67
N ASP A 38 -9.67 13.36 3.09
CA ASP A 38 -9.27 13.03 1.71
C ASP A 38 -8.82 11.58 1.59
N LEU A 39 -8.03 11.10 2.55
CA LEU A 39 -7.64 9.70 2.64
C LEU A 39 -8.88 8.80 2.77
N ALA A 40 -9.81 9.14 3.67
CA ALA A 40 -11.02 8.36 3.90
C ALA A 40 -11.89 8.25 2.63
N ARG A 41 -12.12 9.39 1.96
CA ARG A 41 -12.87 9.45 0.70
C ARG A 41 -12.23 8.58 -0.37
N ALA A 42 -10.90 8.66 -0.49
CA ALA A 42 -10.19 8.00 -1.55
C ALA A 42 -10.03 6.48 -1.33
N GLU A 43 -9.99 6.04 -0.07
CA GLU A 43 -9.97 4.61 0.28
C GLU A 43 -11.38 4.03 0.51
N GLY A 44 -12.44 4.84 0.33
CA GLY A 44 -13.82 4.38 0.45
C GLY A 44 -14.23 3.97 1.87
N VAL A 45 -13.62 4.55 2.90
CA VAL A 45 -13.88 4.23 4.31
C VAL A 45 -14.39 5.45 5.08
N ARG A 46 -14.91 5.21 6.29
CA ARG A 46 -15.37 6.30 7.17
C ARG A 46 -14.17 7.09 7.72
N PRO A 47 -14.27 8.42 7.93
CA PRO A 47 -13.19 9.23 8.50
C PRO A 47 -12.67 8.72 9.84
N GLN A 48 -13.53 8.19 10.71
CA GLN A 48 -13.12 7.62 11.99
C GLN A 48 -12.22 6.39 11.81
N SER A 49 -12.55 5.50 10.87
CA SER A 49 -11.74 4.32 10.54
C SER A 49 -10.39 4.72 9.92
N MET A 50 -10.40 5.74 9.05
CA MET A 50 -9.16 6.29 8.51
C MET A 50 -8.32 6.96 9.59
N GLY A 51 -8.92 7.68 10.53
CA GLY A 51 -8.23 8.29 11.66
C GLY A 51 -7.48 7.25 12.52
N ALA A 52 -8.10 6.10 12.78
CA ALA A 52 -7.44 4.98 13.46
C ALA A 52 -6.30 4.37 12.62
N THR A 53 -6.51 4.23 11.31
CA THR A 53 -5.50 3.73 10.37
C THR A 53 -4.27 4.63 10.34
N VAL A 54 -4.49 5.95 10.23
CA VAL A 54 -3.41 6.95 10.28
C VAL A 54 -2.75 6.96 11.65
N GLN A 55 -3.48 6.75 12.74
CA GLN A 55 -2.89 6.78 14.08
C GLN A 55 -1.89 5.65 14.23
N ALA A 56 -2.26 4.44 13.83
CA ALA A 56 -1.34 3.32 13.83
C ALA A 56 -0.11 3.55 12.95
N LEU A 57 -0.26 4.21 11.78
CA LEU A 57 0.90 4.58 10.94
C LEU A 57 1.83 5.59 11.63
N VAL A 58 1.26 6.54 12.39
CA VAL A 58 2.03 7.50 13.19
C VAL A 58 2.73 6.81 14.35
N ASP A 59 2.06 5.90 15.05
CA ASP A 59 2.61 5.13 16.16
C ASP A 59 3.78 4.24 15.70
N LEU A 60 3.72 3.75 14.45
CA LEU A 60 4.81 3.02 13.79
C LEU A 60 5.92 3.92 13.21
N GLY A 61 5.79 5.25 13.31
CA GLY A 61 6.74 6.22 12.74
C GLY A 61 6.74 6.29 11.21
N LEU A 62 5.75 5.72 10.54
CA LEU A 62 5.64 5.64 9.08
C LEU A 62 4.93 6.85 8.46
N ALA A 63 4.16 7.57 9.28
CA ALA A 63 3.49 8.80 8.91
C ALA A 63 3.63 9.84 10.03
N GLU A 64 3.40 11.09 9.70
CA GLU A 64 3.34 12.20 10.66
C GLU A 64 2.10 13.05 10.41
N ARG A 65 1.66 13.74 11.47
CA ARG A 65 0.55 14.70 11.40
C ARG A 65 1.04 16.07 11.79
N GLN A 66 0.63 17.07 11.03
CA GLN A 66 0.83 18.48 11.34
C GLN A 66 -0.52 19.18 11.30
N ALA A 67 -0.69 20.22 12.12
CA ALA A 67 -1.87 21.07 12.02
C ALA A 67 -1.90 21.74 10.65
N ASP A 68 -3.07 21.81 10.03
CA ASP A 68 -3.24 22.52 8.76
C ASP A 68 -3.03 24.03 9.01
N PRO A 69 -2.07 24.67 8.33
CA PRO A 69 -1.75 26.09 8.54
C PRO A 69 -2.90 27.03 8.14
N THR A 70 -3.89 26.54 7.37
CA THR A 70 -5.04 27.33 6.90
C THR A 70 -6.30 27.10 7.75
N ASP A 71 -6.43 25.94 8.39
CA ASP A 71 -7.52 25.61 9.31
C ASP A 71 -7.00 24.68 10.40
N GLY A 72 -6.55 25.22 11.55
CA GLY A 72 -5.93 24.44 12.63
C GLY A 72 -6.81 23.34 13.24
N ARG A 73 -8.10 23.25 12.86
CA ARG A 73 -8.98 22.12 13.20
C ARG A 73 -8.76 20.89 12.33
N ARG A 74 -8.04 21.04 11.21
CA ARG A 74 -7.66 19.96 10.30
C ARG A 74 -6.21 19.57 10.56
N SER A 75 -5.90 18.32 10.26
CA SER A 75 -4.53 17.82 10.24
C SER A 75 -4.17 17.38 8.83
N ILE A 76 -2.98 17.77 8.41
CA ILE A 76 -2.34 17.26 7.19
C ILE A 76 -1.48 16.08 7.61
N VAL A 77 -1.66 14.97 6.92
CA VAL A 77 -0.89 13.73 7.11
C VAL A 77 0.15 13.63 6.00
N SER A 78 1.38 13.31 6.36
CA SER A 78 2.49 13.09 5.43
C SER A 78 3.16 11.74 5.71
N ALA A 79 3.68 11.07 4.67
CA ALA A 79 4.54 9.91 4.87
C ALA A 79 5.94 10.36 5.31
N THR A 80 6.54 9.65 6.27
CA THR A 80 7.91 9.91 6.71
C THR A 80 8.92 9.24 5.76
N ALA A 81 10.21 9.57 5.91
CA ALA A 81 11.29 8.84 5.23
C ALA A 81 11.27 7.35 5.60
N ALA A 82 11.12 7.03 6.89
CA ALA A 82 10.98 5.66 7.36
C ALA A 82 9.75 4.95 6.75
N GLY A 83 8.64 5.66 6.57
CA GLY A 83 7.46 5.15 5.85
C GLY A 83 7.76 4.77 4.40
N ARG A 84 8.54 5.59 3.69
CA ARG A 84 8.99 5.30 2.32
C ARG A 84 9.90 4.07 2.28
N ASP A 85 10.89 4.00 3.16
CA ASP A 85 11.86 2.91 3.22
C ASP A 85 11.19 1.59 3.59
N ALA A 86 10.30 1.61 4.59
CA ALA A 86 9.50 0.44 4.97
C ALA A 86 8.63 -0.05 3.81
N ARG A 87 8.01 0.86 3.05
CA ARG A 87 7.20 0.50 1.88
C ARG A 87 8.05 -0.15 0.79
N GLN A 88 9.25 0.38 0.53
CA GLN A 88 10.17 -0.16 -0.46
C GLN A 88 10.73 -1.53 -0.04
N ALA A 89 11.12 -1.69 1.23
CA ALA A 89 11.58 -2.96 1.78
C ALA A 89 10.49 -4.03 1.69
N ALA A 90 9.25 -3.70 2.07
CA ALA A 90 8.11 -4.61 1.96
C ALA A 90 7.82 -5.00 0.49
N TRP A 91 7.95 -4.06 -0.44
CA TRP A 91 7.79 -4.37 -1.87
C TRP A 91 8.89 -5.29 -2.40
N ALA A 92 10.15 -5.02 -2.06
CA ALA A 92 11.28 -5.84 -2.45
C ALA A 92 11.18 -7.27 -1.89
N ALA A 93 10.84 -7.43 -0.61
CA ALA A 93 10.66 -8.72 0.04
C ALA A 93 9.55 -9.55 -0.65
N ARG A 94 8.43 -8.91 -0.99
CA ARG A 94 7.33 -9.59 -1.70
C ARG A 94 7.69 -9.99 -3.11
N ASN A 95 8.36 -9.13 -3.87
CA ASN A 95 8.81 -9.46 -5.22
C ASN A 95 9.78 -10.63 -5.19
N HIS A 96 10.68 -10.66 -4.20
CA HIS A 96 11.59 -11.78 -4.01
C HIS A 96 10.83 -13.08 -3.71
N GLU A 97 9.90 -13.07 -2.75
CA GLU A 97 9.09 -14.25 -2.41
C GLU A 97 8.26 -14.75 -3.61
N LEU A 98 7.66 -13.84 -4.39
CA LEU A 98 6.91 -14.19 -5.59
C LEU A 98 7.82 -14.80 -6.66
N ALA A 99 9.01 -14.23 -6.86
CA ALA A 99 9.99 -14.76 -7.81
C ALA A 99 10.41 -16.19 -7.46
N GLU A 100 10.71 -16.45 -6.18
CA GLU A 100 11.02 -17.80 -5.69
C GLU A 100 9.88 -18.79 -5.95
N ARG A 101 8.63 -18.39 -5.68
CA ARG A 101 7.44 -19.22 -5.96
C ARG A 101 7.28 -19.49 -7.45
N LEU A 102 7.43 -18.48 -8.30
CA LEU A 102 7.35 -18.64 -9.76
C LEU A 102 8.48 -19.53 -10.29
N ALA A 103 9.67 -19.49 -9.68
CA ALA A 103 10.79 -20.34 -10.07
C ALA A 103 10.52 -21.84 -9.89
N THR A 104 9.56 -22.21 -9.04
CA THR A 104 9.13 -23.62 -8.86
C THR A 104 8.22 -24.13 -9.96
N LEU A 105 7.69 -23.25 -10.82
CA LEU A 105 6.81 -23.64 -11.92
C LEU A 105 7.61 -24.14 -13.13
N PRO A 106 7.04 -25.04 -13.94
CA PRO A 106 7.60 -25.40 -15.24
C PRO A 106 7.85 -24.18 -16.13
N GLU A 107 8.90 -24.25 -16.95
CA GLU A 107 9.27 -23.21 -17.94
C GLU A 107 8.07 -22.71 -18.76
N ALA A 108 7.21 -23.65 -19.22
CA ALA A 108 6.04 -23.32 -20.02
C ALA A 108 5.03 -22.45 -19.26
N ASP A 109 4.78 -22.76 -17.99
CA ASP A 109 3.83 -22.01 -17.15
C ASP A 109 4.41 -20.62 -16.80
N ARG A 110 5.71 -20.52 -16.56
CA ARG A 110 6.39 -19.22 -16.34
C ARG A 110 6.21 -18.29 -17.54
N ARG A 111 6.31 -18.82 -18.77
CA ARG A 111 6.05 -18.05 -20.00
C ARG A 111 4.60 -17.56 -20.10
N VAL A 112 3.64 -18.39 -19.68
CA VAL A 112 2.22 -17.99 -19.64
C VAL A 112 2.00 -16.86 -18.64
N VAL A 113 2.59 -16.95 -17.44
CA VAL A 113 2.51 -15.88 -16.44
C VAL A 113 3.12 -14.59 -16.94
N ALA A 114 4.33 -14.64 -17.52
CA ALA A 114 4.99 -13.45 -18.09
C ALA A 114 4.11 -12.78 -19.16
N ARG A 115 3.58 -13.58 -20.08
CA ARG A 115 2.66 -13.08 -21.11
C ARG A 115 1.40 -12.45 -20.52
N ALA A 116 0.83 -13.05 -19.47
CA ALA A 116 -0.33 -12.48 -18.79
C ALA A 116 0.01 -11.14 -18.12
N MET A 117 1.20 -10.99 -17.53
CA MET A 117 1.64 -9.72 -16.93
C MET A 117 1.80 -8.62 -17.99
N ASP A 118 2.40 -8.93 -19.15
CA ASP A 118 2.53 -7.98 -20.26
C ASP A 118 1.16 -7.47 -20.74
N LEU A 119 0.16 -8.36 -20.79
CA LEU A 119 -1.20 -8.01 -21.19
C LEU A 119 -1.93 -7.19 -20.13
N LEU A 120 -1.63 -7.40 -18.85
CA LEU A 120 -2.27 -6.69 -17.74
C LEU A 120 -1.63 -5.32 -17.49
N GLY A 121 -0.33 -5.14 -17.73
CA GLY A 121 0.42 -3.90 -17.45
C GLY A 121 -0.30 -2.61 -17.86
N PRO A 122 -0.73 -2.46 -19.12
CA PRO A 122 -1.44 -1.27 -19.59
C PRO A 122 -2.79 -1.00 -18.91
N ILE A 123 -3.38 -1.97 -18.21
CA ILE A 123 -4.67 -1.85 -17.53
C ILE A 123 -4.50 -1.34 -16.09
N VAL A 124 -3.37 -1.64 -15.45
CA VAL A 124 -3.14 -1.36 -14.02
C VAL A 124 -2.40 -0.04 -13.77
N ASP A 125 -1.57 0.39 -14.72
CA ASP A 125 -0.88 1.69 -14.69
C ASP A 125 -1.29 2.54 -15.93
N PRO A 126 -2.45 3.21 -15.91
CA PRO A 126 -2.95 4.02 -17.02
C PRO A 126 -2.19 5.36 -17.19
#